data_AF-A0A3M6QYX3-F1
#
_entry.id   AF-A0A3M6QYX3-F1
#
_cell.length_a   1.000
_cell.length_b   1.000
_cell.length_c   1.000
_cell.angle_alpha   90.00
_cell.angle_beta   90.00
_cell.angle_gamma   90.00
#
_symmetry.space_group_name_H-M   'P 1'
#
loop_
_entity.id
_entity.type
_entity.pdbx_description
1 polymer ?
#
loop_
_entity_poly.entity_id
_entity_poly.type
_entity_poly.pdbx_seq_one_letter_code
_entity_poly.pdbx_strand_id
1 'polypeptide(L)'
;MAGSVAYLYLEISMNANSLPAPARYETFTTQVPESRAAAFQELINEFWCGASRFDQAATDHAKSLEAIERDGVESLHALFEISLGNSGQCHKVARFLAGLFNGGDYPFALNIFRGIDDDIFEHCMRVLRMDARLTRQEVHHYIGPEKFINMLYASGLAKQD
;
A
#
# COMPACT_ATOMS: atom_id res chain seq x y z
N MET A 1 -26.07 -17.19 48.13
CA MET A 1 -24.78 -16.84 47.51
C MET A 1 -25.03 -15.70 46.53
N ALA A 2 -24.88 -14.47 46.99
CA ALA A 2 -25.01 -13.29 46.14
C ALA A 2 -23.67 -13.09 45.44
N GLY A 3 -23.62 -13.35 44.13
CA GLY A 3 -22.45 -12.98 43.33
C GLY A 3 -22.32 -11.46 43.36
N SER A 4 -21.20 -10.96 43.83
CA SER A 4 -20.90 -9.53 43.82
C SER A 4 -20.83 -9.06 42.37
N VAL A 5 -21.65 -8.07 42.02
CA VAL A 5 -21.73 -7.47 40.68
C VAL A 5 -21.06 -6.11 40.76
N ALA A 6 -20.01 -5.91 39.96
CA ALA A 6 -19.38 -4.60 39.83
C ALA A 6 -20.15 -3.78 38.79
N TYR A 7 -20.53 -2.55 39.15
CA TYR A 7 -21.12 -1.62 38.21
C TYR A 7 -20.00 -0.75 37.63
N LEU A 8 -19.76 -0.88 36.33
CA LEU A 8 -18.86 0.01 35.60
C LEU A 8 -19.72 1.04 34.86
N TYR A 9 -19.48 2.31 35.16
CA TYR A 9 -20.10 3.42 34.46
C TYR A 9 -19.18 3.83 33.32
N LEU A 10 -19.67 3.71 32.08
CA LEU A 10 -18.95 4.15 30.90
C LEU A 10 -19.68 5.37 30.30
N GLU A 11 -19.06 6.54 30.38
CA GLU A 11 -19.52 7.70 29.64
C GLU A 11 -18.79 7.74 28.29
N ILE A 12 -19.53 7.51 27.21
CA ILE A 12 -19.01 7.57 25.83
C ILE A 12 -19.34 8.95 25.25
N SER A 13 -18.33 9.78 25.05
CA SER A 13 -18.47 11.08 24.36
C SER A 13 -17.94 10.97 22.94
N MET A 14 -18.83 10.92 21.94
CA MET A 14 -18.44 10.99 20.52
C MET A 14 -18.34 12.45 20.10
N ASN A 15 -17.13 12.94 19.80
CA ASN A 15 -16.97 14.25 19.20
C ASN A 15 -17.20 14.16 17.68
N ALA A 16 -18.45 14.39 17.25
CA ALA A 16 -18.83 14.41 15.85
C ALA A 16 -18.37 15.75 15.21
N ASN A 17 -17.10 15.85 14.85
CA ASN A 17 -16.49 17.08 14.34
C ASN A 17 -16.94 17.48 12.91
N SER A 18 -18.09 17.02 12.42
CA SER A 18 -18.57 17.32 11.06
C SER A 18 -20.09 17.46 10.86
N LEU A 19 -20.89 17.67 11.92
CA LEU A 19 -22.29 18.13 11.78
C LEU A 19 -22.60 19.27 12.76
N PRO A 20 -23.48 20.22 12.40
CA PRO A 20 -23.76 21.40 13.20
C PRO A 20 -24.46 21.01 14.52
N ALA A 21 -24.05 21.69 15.60
CA ALA A 21 -24.46 21.51 16.99
C ALA A 21 -25.98 21.44 17.24
N PRO A 22 -26.41 20.89 18.41
CA PRO A 22 -25.58 20.46 19.53
C PRO A 22 -25.21 18.96 19.51
N ALA A 23 -23.96 18.66 19.86
CA ALA A 23 -23.47 17.29 20.07
C ALA A 23 -24.39 16.58 21.07
N ARG A 24 -24.95 15.44 20.66
CA ARG A 24 -25.86 14.63 21.48
C ARG A 24 -25.05 13.53 22.18
N TYR A 25 -25.10 13.53 23.50
CA TYR A 25 -24.48 12.49 24.32
C TYR A 25 -25.54 11.44 24.67
N GLU A 26 -25.22 10.15 24.54
CA GLU A 26 -26.07 9.05 24.97
C GLU A 26 -25.30 8.20 26.00
N THR A 27 -25.84 8.13 27.23
CA THR A 27 -25.25 7.34 28.31
C THR A 27 -25.75 5.91 28.22
N PHE A 28 -24.82 4.95 28.11
CA PHE A 28 -25.13 3.53 28.11
C PHE A 28 -24.61 2.88 29.40
N THR A 29 -25.51 2.22 30.14
CA THR A 29 -25.15 1.46 31.35
C THR A 29 -25.21 -0.03 31.03
N THR A 30 -24.16 -0.77 31.39
CA THR A 30 -24.11 -2.22 31.23
C THR A 30 -23.63 -2.89 32.51
N GLN A 31 -24.10 -4.11 32.77
CA GLN A 31 -23.68 -4.90 33.92
C GLN A 31 -22.54 -5.83 33.51
N VAL A 32 -21.42 -5.74 34.22
CA VAL A 32 -20.25 -6.59 33.99
C VAL A 32 -19.99 -7.39 35.26
N PRO A 33 -19.93 -8.74 35.20
CA PRO A 33 -19.54 -9.54 36.35
C PRO A 33 -18.19 -9.07 36.90
N GLU A 34 -18.02 -9.04 38.22
CA GLU A 34 -16.79 -8.53 38.86
C GLU A 34 -15.53 -9.26 38.37
N SER A 35 -15.64 -10.57 38.13
CA SER A 35 -14.58 -11.41 37.55
C SER A 35 -14.10 -10.97 36.16
N ARG A 36 -14.88 -10.15 35.44
CA ARG A 36 -14.59 -9.64 34.09
C ARG A 36 -14.36 -8.13 34.06
N ALA A 37 -14.50 -7.42 35.18
CA ALA A 37 -14.41 -5.97 35.24
C ALA A 37 -13.05 -5.45 34.74
N ALA A 38 -11.95 -6.07 35.19
CA ALA A 38 -10.59 -5.70 34.76
C ALA A 38 -10.37 -5.92 33.25
N ALA A 39 -10.74 -7.08 32.73
CA ALA A 39 -10.60 -7.40 31.30
C ALA A 39 -11.48 -6.51 30.42
N PHE A 40 -12.68 -6.16 30.88
CA PHE A 40 -13.57 -5.23 30.19
C PHE A 40 -13.00 -3.81 30.14
N GLN A 41 -12.41 -3.33 31.25
CA GLN A 41 -11.75 -2.02 31.31
C GLN A 41 -10.55 -1.94 30.34
N GLU A 42 -9.75 -3.00 30.25
CA GLU A 42 -8.64 -3.07 29.29
C GLU A 42 -9.13 -2.99 27.84
N LEU A 43 -10.17 -3.76 27.46
CA LEU A 43 -10.74 -3.71 26.12
C LEU A 43 -11.32 -2.34 25.76
N ILE A 44 -11.96 -1.67 26.72
CA ILE A 44 -12.45 -0.30 26.56
C ILE A 44 -11.29 0.67 26.34
N ASN A 45 -10.23 0.56 27.15
CA ASN A 45 -9.05 1.41 27.00
C ASN A 45 -8.36 1.17 25.66
N GLU A 46 -8.24 -0.09 25.21
CA GLU A 46 -7.74 -0.44 23.86
C GLU A 46 -8.57 0.26 22.76
N PHE A 47 -9.90 0.24 22.89
CA PHE A 47 -10.82 0.88 21.95
C PHE A 47 -10.66 2.41 21.94
N TRP A 48 -10.63 3.07 23.10
CA TRP A 48 -10.53 4.53 23.19
C TRP A 48 -9.16 5.07 22.76
N CYS A 49 -8.08 4.34 22.99
CA CYS A 49 -6.74 4.73 22.57
C CYS A 49 -6.46 4.43 21.08
N GLY A 50 -7.42 3.87 20.33
CA GLY A 50 -7.22 3.47 18.93
C GLY A 50 -6.23 2.32 18.77
N ALA A 51 -6.01 1.56 19.84
CA ALA A 51 -5.07 0.45 19.91
C ALA A 51 -5.80 -0.89 19.79
N SER A 52 -7.02 -0.93 19.22
CA SER A 52 -7.67 -2.20 18.98
C SER A 52 -6.79 -3.06 18.07
N ARG A 53 -6.71 -4.35 18.37
CA ARG A 53 -5.88 -5.33 17.67
C ARG A 53 -6.23 -5.39 16.18
N PHE A 54 -7.50 -5.09 15.87
CA PHE A 54 -8.03 -4.98 14.52
C PHE A 54 -7.55 -3.69 13.82
N ASP A 55 -7.48 -2.57 14.53
CA ASP A 55 -6.95 -1.30 14.00
C ASP A 55 -5.44 -1.34 13.83
N GLN A 56 -4.70 -2.02 14.71
CA GLN A 56 -3.25 -2.21 14.58
C GLN A 56 -2.91 -3.00 13.32
N ALA A 57 -3.58 -4.14 13.07
CA ALA A 57 -3.35 -4.92 11.86
C ALA A 57 -3.71 -4.15 10.58
N ALA A 58 -4.81 -3.39 10.59
CA ALA A 58 -5.18 -2.53 9.46
C ALA A 58 -4.19 -1.37 9.24
N THR A 59 -3.71 -0.77 10.33
CA THR A 59 -2.71 0.30 10.32
C THR A 59 -1.36 -0.20 9.82
N ASP A 60 -0.91 -1.35 10.29
CA ASP A 60 0.35 -1.97 9.88
C ASP A 60 0.28 -2.42 8.42
N HIS A 61 -0.87 -2.94 7.99
CA HIS A 61 -1.12 -3.22 6.58
C HIS A 61 -1.08 -1.95 5.73
N ALA A 62 -1.75 -0.88 6.15
CA ALA A 62 -1.74 0.41 5.44
C ALA A 62 -0.32 0.99 5.33
N LYS A 63 0.45 1.00 6.42
CA LYS A 63 1.87 1.40 6.42
C LYS A 63 2.70 0.54 5.48
N SER A 64 2.44 -0.77 5.43
CA SER A 64 3.13 -1.66 4.50
C SER A 64 2.79 -1.33 3.05
N LEU A 65 1.55 -0.96 2.74
CA LEU A 65 1.16 -0.57 1.38
C LEU A 65 1.80 0.76 0.97
N GLU A 66 1.86 1.74 1.88
CA GLU A 66 2.56 3.01 1.65
C GLU A 66 4.05 2.81 1.41
N ALA A 67 4.71 1.93 2.17
CA ALA A 67 6.11 1.58 1.94
C ALA A 67 6.30 0.90 0.58
N ILE A 68 5.43 -0.04 0.22
CA ILE A 68 5.47 -0.71 -1.10
C ILE A 68 5.32 0.32 -2.23
N GLU A 69 4.41 1.28 -2.09
CA GLU A 69 4.21 2.32 -3.11
C GLU A 69 5.44 3.21 -3.23
N ARG A 70 5.93 3.75 -2.12
CA ARG A 70 7.09 4.63 -2.12
C ARG A 70 8.30 3.96 -2.76
N ASP A 71 8.65 2.77 -2.29
CA ASP A 71 9.84 2.05 -2.75
C ASP A 71 9.68 1.58 -4.22
N GLY A 72 8.44 1.26 -4.62
CA GLY A 72 8.09 0.91 -5.99
C GLY A 72 8.17 2.10 -6.95
N VAL A 73 7.65 3.26 -6.58
CA VAL A 73 7.69 4.48 -7.40
C VAL A 73 9.13 4.96 -7.56
N GLU A 74 9.91 4.98 -6.48
CA GLU A 74 11.33 5.32 -6.54
C GLU A 74 12.09 4.40 -7.50
N SER A 75 11.85 3.09 -7.40
CA SER A 75 12.47 2.09 -8.28
C SER A 75 12.00 2.23 -9.73
N LEU A 76 10.74 2.57 -9.96
CA LEU A 76 10.19 2.79 -11.29
C LEU A 76 10.89 3.96 -11.99
N HIS A 77 11.10 5.07 -11.28
CA HIS A 77 11.88 6.19 -11.80
C HIS A 77 13.33 5.80 -12.09
N ALA A 78 13.99 5.07 -11.19
CA ALA A 78 15.35 4.59 -11.43
C ALA A 78 15.46 3.69 -12.67
N LEU A 79 14.55 2.72 -12.82
CA LEU A 79 14.50 1.85 -14.00
C LEU A 79 14.19 2.62 -15.28
N PHE A 80 13.31 3.62 -15.20
CA PHE A 80 13.01 4.47 -16.35
C PHE A 80 14.28 5.19 -16.82
N GLU A 81 15.04 5.83 -15.93
CA GLU A 81 16.30 6.49 -16.29
C GLU A 81 17.33 5.49 -16.87
N ILE A 82 17.44 4.29 -16.28
CA ILE A 82 18.31 3.22 -16.80
C ILE A 82 17.89 2.82 -18.21
N SER A 83 16.58 2.72 -18.48
CA SER A 83 16.05 2.31 -19.78
C SER A 83 16.40 3.27 -20.92
N LEU A 84 16.68 4.54 -20.61
CA LEU A 84 17.09 5.55 -21.60
C LEU A 84 18.55 5.43 -22.03
N GLY A 85 19.34 4.59 -21.37
CA GLY A 85 20.73 4.33 -21.73
C GLY A 85 20.89 3.43 -22.97
N ASN A 86 22.14 3.15 -23.34
CA ASN A 86 22.49 2.40 -24.56
C ASN A 86 23.14 1.03 -24.29
N SER A 87 23.15 0.57 -23.03
CA SER A 87 23.74 -0.72 -22.69
C SER A 87 22.80 -1.90 -22.98
N GLY A 88 23.35 -3.11 -23.04
CA GLY A 88 22.53 -4.33 -23.14
C GLY A 88 21.58 -4.52 -21.96
N GLN A 89 21.89 -3.97 -20.78
CA GLN A 89 21.00 -4.00 -19.62
C GLN A 89 19.87 -2.98 -19.75
N CYS A 90 20.14 -1.79 -20.31
CA CYS A 90 19.14 -0.75 -20.57
C CYS A 90 17.98 -1.30 -21.41
N HIS A 91 18.29 -2.02 -22.49
CA HIS A 91 17.26 -2.64 -23.34
C HIS A 91 16.44 -3.72 -22.60
N LYS A 92 17.06 -4.48 -21.68
CA LYS A 92 16.35 -5.47 -20.85
C LYS A 92 15.37 -4.80 -19.89
N VAL A 93 15.79 -3.69 -19.28
CA VAL A 93 14.95 -2.87 -18.41
C VAL A 93 13.80 -2.24 -19.19
N ALA A 94 14.06 -1.64 -20.35
CA ALA A 94 13.01 -1.11 -21.23
C ALA A 94 11.96 -2.17 -21.56
N ARG A 95 12.40 -3.39 -21.89
CA ARG A 95 11.51 -4.51 -22.20
C ARG A 95 10.69 -4.98 -20.99
N PHE A 96 11.27 -4.95 -19.78
CA PHE A 96 10.55 -5.24 -18.55
C PHE A 96 9.43 -4.21 -18.32
N LEU A 97 9.75 -2.92 -18.40
CA LEU A 97 8.77 -1.84 -18.25
C LEU A 97 7.66 -1.93 -19.32
N ALA A 98 8.03 -2.20 -20.57
CA ALA A 98 7.07 -2.39 -21.66
C ALA A 98 6.13 -3.60 -21.40
N GLY A 99 6.66 -4.70 -20.86
CA GLY A 99 5.86 -5.87 -20.51
C GLY A 99 4.91 -5.64 -19.34
N LEU A 100 5.26 -4.77 -18.39
CA LEU A 100 4.34 -4.32 -17.33
C LEU A 100 3.22 -3.44 -17.91
N PHE A 101 3.55 -2.58 -18.87
CA PHE A 101 2.56 -1.74 -19.54
C PHE A 101 1.57 -2.57 -20.36
N ASN A 102 2.07 -3.48 -21.21
CA ASN A 102 1.25 -4.37 -22.01
C ASN A 102 2.03 -5.63 -22.39
N GLY A 103 1.83 -6.71 -21.63
CA GLY A 103 2.51 -7.98 -21.86
C GLY A 103 2.07 -8.70 -23.15
N GLY A 104 0.94 -8.33 -23.75
CA GLY A 104 0.48 -8.88 -25.03
C GLY A 104 1.31 -8.36 -26.20
N ASP A 105 1.49 -7.05 -26.26
CA ASP A 105 2.28 -6.39 -27.31
C ASP A 105 3.79 -6.49 -27.04
N TYR A 106 4.17 -6.51 -25.75
CA TYR A 106 5.55 -6.51 -25.30
C TYR A 106 5.85 -7.71 -24.38
N PRO A 107 5.90 -8.95 -24.92
CA PRO A 107 6.19 -10.11 -24.09
C PRO A 107 7.59 -10.04 -23.46
N PHE A 108 7.64 -10.26 -22.15
CA PHE A 108 8.85 -10.28 -21.35
C PHE A 108 9.18 -11.71 -20.87
N ALA A 109 10.37 -12.20 -21.22
CA ALA A 109 10.81 -13.53 -20.84
C ALA A 109 11.63 -13.48 -19.53
N LEU A 110 11.25 -14.27 -18.53
CA LEU A 110 11.86 -14.23 -17.20
C LEU A 110 13.36 -14.59 -17.18
N ASN A 111 13.85 -15.33 -18.18
CA ASN A 111 15.28 -15.62 -18.32
C ASN A 111 16.13 -14.37 -18.60
N ILE A 112 15.52 -13.27 -19.04
CA ILE A 112 16.20 -11.98 -19.23
C ILE A 112 16.81 -11.46 -17.92
N PHE A 113 16.18 -11.75 -16.78
CA PHE A 113 16.68 -11.37 -15.45
C PHE A 113 18.07 -11.95 -15.13
N ARG A 114 18.51 -13.04 -15.80
CA ARG A 114 19.84 -13.63 -15.58
C ARG A 114 21.01 -12.77 -16.07
N GLY A 115 20.73 -11.70 -16.81
CA GLY A 115 21.78 -10.87 -17.40
C GLY A 115 21.61 -9.38 -17.08
N ILE A 116 20.97 -9.07 -15.96
CA ILE A 116 21.00 -7.73 -15.36
C ILE A 116 21.72 -7.81 -14.02
N ASP A 117 22.26 -6.68 -13.57
CA ASP A 117 22.91 -6.56 -12.27
C ASP A 117 21.89 -6.68 -11.13
N ASP A 118 22.36 -7.12 -9.96
CA ASP A 118 21.51 -7.44 -8.80
C ASP A 118 20.70 -6.22 -8.31
N ASP A 119 21.26 -5.02 -8.39
CA ASP A 119 20.58 -3.77 -8.03
C ASP A 119 19.41 -3.45 -8.98
N ILE A 120 19.61 -3.63 -10.28
CA ILE A 120 18.55 -3.50 -11.29
C ILE A 120 17.47 -4.56 -11.06
N PHE A 121 17.86 -5.79 -10.73
CA PHE A 121 16.92 -6.85 -10.41
C PHE A 121 16.04 -6.50 -9.20
N GLU A 122 16.64 -5.99 -8.13
CA GLU A 122 15.90 -5.55 -6.94
C GLU A 122 14.93 -4.40 -7.24
N HIS A 123 15.33 -3.46 -8.08
CA HIS A 123 14.42 -2.43 -8.57
C HIS A 123 13.24 -3.02 -9.35
N CYS A 124 13.48 -4.00 -10.24
CA CYS A 124 12.41 -4.70 -10.96
C CYS A 124 11.42 -5.36 -9.99
N MET A 125 11.91 -6.00 -8.93
CA MET A 125 11.08 -6.66 -7.94
C MET A 125 10.24 -5.68 -7.11
N ARG A 126 10.79 -4.50 -6.77
CA ARG A 126 10.04 -3.44 -6.07
C ARG A 126 8.89 -2.90 -6.93
N VAL A 127 9.15 -2.63 -8.20
CA VAL A 127 8.12 -2.19 -9.16
C VAL A 127 7.05 -3.26 -9.33
N LEU A 128 7.45 -4.53 -9.55
CA LEU A 128 6.51 -5.62 -9.71
C LEU A 128 5.63 -5.83 -8.47
N ARG A 129 6.20 -5.70 -7.27
CA ARG A 129 5.45 -5.79 -6.01
C ARG A 129 4.44 -4.65 -5.88
N MET A 130 4.82 -3.44 -6.26
CA MET A 130 3.93 -2.28 -6.26
C MET A 130 2.77 -2.49 -7.23
N ASP A 131 3.07 -2.80 -8.49
CA ASP A 131 2.09 -2.99 -9.55
C ASP A 131 1.08 -4.10 -9.21
N ALA A 132 1.56 -5.23 -8.67
CA ALA A 132 0.73 -6.38 -8.31
C ALA A 132 -0.06 -6.23 -6.99
N ARG A 133 0.14 -5.18 -6.19
CA ARG A 133 -0.52 -5.02 -4.87
C ARG A 133 -1.37 -3.77 -4.75
N LEU A 134 -0.97 -2.68 -5.39
CA LEU A 134 -1.68 -1.40 -5.29
C LEU A 134 -2.68 -1.21 -6.42
N THR A 135 -2.31 -1.57 -7.66
CA THR A 135 -3.16 -1.45 -8.87
C THR A 135 -3.91 -0.10 -8.98
N ARG A 136 -3.34 0.99 -8.43
CA ARG A 136 -4.00 2.30 -8.33
C ARG A 136 -4.05 3.02 -9.67
N GLN A 137 -2.99 2.88 -10.44
CA GLN A 137 -2.86 3.38 -11.79
C GLN A 137 -1.82 2.56 -12.54
N GLU A 138 -1.87 2.62 -13.87
CA GLU A 138 -0.91 1.93 -14.71
C GLU A 138 0.51 2.52 -14.57
N VAL A 139 1.53 1.67 -14.73
CA VAL A 139 2.95 2.04 -14.56
C VAL A 139 3.36 3.27 -15.38
N HIS A 140 2.82 3.40 -16.60
CA HIS A 140 3.17 4.50 -17.50
C HIS A 140 2.64 5.87 -17.03
N HIS A 141 1.60 5.90 -16.18
CA HIS A 141 1.08 7.14 -15.58
C HIS A 141 2.00 7.73 -14.50
N TYR A 142 2.78 6.91 -13.79
CA TYR A 142 3.76 7.42 -12.81
C TYR A 142 4.90 8.18 -13.46
N ILE A 143 5.25 7.84 -14.70
CA ILE A 143 6.33 8.50 -15.46
C ILE A 143 5.79 9.69 -16.28
N GLY A 144 4.60 9.53 -16.84
CA GLY A 144 4.02 10.42 -17.84
C GLY A 144 3.89 9.68 -19.18
N PRO A 145 2.67 9.53 -19.74
CA PRO A 145 2.42 8.72 -20.94
C PRO A 145 3.35 9.02 -22.11
N GLU A 146 3.53 10.30 -22.44
CA GLU A 146 4.38 10.74 -23.54
C GLU A 146 5.84 10.31 -23.36
N LYS A 147 6.37 10.46 -22.13
CA LYS A 147 7.75 10.06 -21.83
C LYS A 147 7.93 8.54 -21.94
N PHE A 148 6.94 7.79 -21.48
CA PHE A 148 6.96 6.34 -21.55
C PHE A 148 6.90 5.85 -23.00
N ILE A 149 6.00 6.40 -23.81
CA ILE A 149 5.88 6.10 -25.24
C ILE A 149 7.18 6.44 -25.98
N ASN A 150 7.79 7.59 -25.69
CA ASN A 150 9.08 7.97 -26.27
C ASN A 150 10.19 6.99 -25.92
N MET A 151 10.21 6.45 -24.70
CA MET A 151 11.14 5.39 -24.29
C MET A 151 10.92 4.11 -25.10
N LEU A 152 9.68 3.72 -25.39
CA LEU A 152 9.39 2.55 -26.24
C LEU A 152 9.95 2.71 -27.66
N TYR A 153 9.80 3.91 -28.26
CA TYR A 153 10.37 4.22 -29.57
C TYR A 153 11.91 4.23 -29.52
N ALA A 154 12.50 4.90 -28.52
CA ALA A 154 13.96 4.98 -28.36
C ALA A 154 14.60 3.59 -28.16
N SER A 155 13.87 2.69 -27.49
CA SER A 155 14.30 1.30 -27.24
C SER A 155 14.09 0.37 -28.44
N GLY A 156 13.48 0.86 -29.53
CA GLY A 156 13.13 0.08 -30.71
C GLY A 156 12.04 -0.97 -30.48
N LEU A 157 11.28 -0.84 -29.39
CA LEU A 157 10.18 -1.75 -29.05
C LEU A 157 8.88 -1.38 -29.77
N ALA A 158 8.68 -0.08 -30.03
CA ALA A 158 7.59 0.44 -30.85
C ALA A 158 8.16 1.04 -32.15
N LYS A 159 7.37 1.04 -33.22
CA LYS A 159 7.71 1.71 -34.49
C LYS A 159 6.83 2.95 -34.64
N GLN A 160 7.42 4.07 -35.06
CA GLN A 160 6.64 5.22 -35.51
C GLN A 160 5.96 4.83 -36.82
N ASP A 161 4.64 4.88 -36.84
CA ASP A 161 3.84 4.76 -38.07
C ASP A 161 4.02 5.98 -38.98
#